data_AF-A0A954H851-F1
#
_entry.id   AF-A0A954H851-F1
#
_cell.length_a   1.000
_cell.length_b   1.000
_cell.length_c   1.000
_cell.angle_alpha   90.00
_cell.angle_beta   90.00
_cell.angle_gamma   90.00
#
_symmetry.space_group_name_H-M   'P 1'
#
loop_
_entity.id
_entity.type
_entity.pdbx_description
1 polymer ?
#
loop_
_entity_poly.entity_id
_entity_poly.type
_entity_poly.pdbx_seq_one_letter_code
_entity_poly.pdbx_strand_id
1 'polypeptide(L)'
;TLLVRKGGIDEGPEGFQPEHSDFWLFPTNFHQSETSLNKEGKSLLAVPEIKQRLAPPPPGQILLQDFAQVKEVIRLEEETVLPALSSLQILSAETLSNRFHYRKPGLWIMIVRVYRNEEPIIIPDSPHVAGCRSWVDLPSTIRCSLHQPVLSDEIFHSHFQIIKKHLCPPHIS
;
A
#
# COMPACT_ATOMS: atom_id res chain seq x y z
N THR A 1 -2.92 1.29 6.11
CA THR A 1 -1.78 1.82 6.88
C THR A 1 -0.45 1.24 6.45
N LEU A 2 -0.36 -0.02 6.02
CA LEU A 2 0.89 -0.66 5.66
C LEU A 2 0.90 -1.06 4.16
N LEU A 3 1.96 -0.72 3.45
CA LEU A 3 2.23 -1.19 2.09
C LEU A 3 3.49 -2.05 2.07
N VAL A 4 3.45 -3.16 1.35
CA VAL A 4 4.56 -4.11 1.23
C VAL A 4 5.15 -4.08 -0.17
N ARG A 5 6.46 -3.87 -0.25
CA ARG A 5 7.23 -3.88 -1.48
C ARG A 5 8.34 -4.93 -1.43
N LYS A 6 8.39 -5.77 -2.47
CA LYS A 6 9.52 -6.67 -2.73
C LYS A 6 10.77 -5.86 -3.09
N GLY A 7 11.95 -6.37 -2.76
CA GLY A 7 13.22 -5.77 -3.21
C GLY A 7 13.40 -5.75 -4.73
N GLY A 8 14.14 -4.77 -5.23
CA GLY A 8 14.53 -4.58 -6.64
C GLY A 8 16.02 -4.81 -6.91
N ILE A 9 16.40 -4.79 -8.20
CA ILE A 9 17.82 -4.81 -8.63
C ILE A 9 18.43 -3.40 -8.63
N ASP A 10 17.63 -2.37 -8.93
CA ASP A 10 18.03 -0.96 -8.97
C ASP A 10 17.67 -0.22 -7.66
N GLU A 11 18.03 -0.80 -6.52
CA GLU A 11 17.98 -0.07 -5.26
C GLU A 11 19.35 0.58 -5.04
N GLY A 12 19.36 1.89 -4.77
CA GLY A 12 20.59 2.63 -4.50
C GLY A 12 21.29 2.14 -3.22
N PRO A 13 22.46 2.68 -2.87
CA PRO A 13 23.19 2.29 -1.66
C PRO A 13 22.36 2.49 -0.36
N GLU A 14 21.43 3.44 -0.36
CA GLU A 14 20.50 3.74 0.73
C GLU A 14 19.24 2.83 0.72
N GLY A 15 19.16 1.87 -0.21
CA GLY A 15 17.99 1.02 -0.40
C GLY A 15 16.86 1.68 -1.17
N PHE A 16 15.63 1.17 -1.00
CA PHE A 16 14.44 1.73 -1.63
C PHE A 16 13.99 3.01 -0.92
N GLN A 17 13.83 4.07 -1.69
CA GLN A 17 13.14 5.28 -1.28
C GLN A 17 11.98 5.54 -2.25
N PRO A 18 10.76 5.84 -1.76
CA PRO A 18 9.68 6.25 -2.64
C PRO A 18 10.05 7.58 -3.29
N GLU A 19 9.79 7.71 -4.60
CA GLU A 19 10.06 8.93 -5.37
C GLU A 19 9.28 10.13 -4.83
N HIS A 20 8.09 9.88 -4.30
CA HIS A 20 7.26 10.87 -3.64
C HIS A 20 6.81 10.38 -2.26
N SER A 21 6.83 11.28 -1.28
CA SER A 21 6.26 11.05 0.06
C SER A 21 4.73 11.12 0.08
N ASP A 22 4.13 11.62 -0.98
CA ASP A 22 2.72 12.01 -1.07
C ASP A 22 2.18 11.59 -2.43
N PHE A 23 1.14 10.75 -2.45
CA PHE A 23 0.64 10.20 -3.71
C PHE A 23 -0.80 9.69 -3.66
N TRP A 24 -1.43 9.67 -4.83
CA TRP A 24 -2.73 9.03 -5.01
C TRP A 24 -2.56 7.52 -5.19
N LEU A 25 -3.43 6.75 -4.54
CA LEU A 25 -3.50 5.32 -4.74
C LEU A 25 -4.28 5.02 -6.01
N PHE A 26 -3.63 4.30 -6.92
CA PHE A 26 -4.25 3.84 -8.15
C PHE A 26 -5.22 2.70 -7.86
N PRO A 27 -6.47 2.71 -8.39
CA PRO A 27 -7.40 1.62 -8.21
C PRO A 27 -6.91 0.39 -8.99
N THR A 28 -6.40 -0.62 -8.28
CA THR A 28 -5.99 -1.88 -8.89
C THR A 28 -7.13 -2.89 -8.85
N ASN A 29 -7.50 -3.48 -9.99
CA ASN A 29 -8.46 -4.59 -10.02
C ASN A 29 -7.90 -5.86 -9.35
N PHE A 30 -8.69 -6.48 -8.48
CA PHE A 30 -8.26 -7.55 -7.57
C PHE A 30 -8.31 -8.98 -8.14
N HIS A 31 -8.78 -9.20 -9.38
CA HIS A 31 -9.11 -10.54 -9.89
C HIS A 31 -7.94 -11.54 -9.87
N GLN A 32 -6.70 -11.12 -10.14
CA GLN A 32 -5.52 -12.00 -10.02
C GLN A 32 -4.94 -12.06 -8.59
N SER A 33 -5.43 -11.23 -7.66
CA SER A 33 -4.88 -11.06 -6.32
C SER A 33 -5.57 -11.91 -5.25
N GLU A 34 -6.75 -12.49 -5.50
CA GLU A 34 -7.50 -13.22 -4.47
C GLU A 34 -6.71 -14.38 -3.85
N THR A 35 -5.92 -15.10 -4.67
CA THR A 35 -5.03 -16.16 -4.20
C THR A 35 -3.90 -15.63 -3.31
N SER A 36 -3.53 -14.35 -3.49
CA SER A 36 -2.52 -13.66 -2.70
C SER A 36 -3.05 -13.13 -1.36
N LEU A 37 -4.36 -13.26 -1.09
CA LEU A 37 -4.97 -12.74 0.13
C LEU A 37 -5.11 -13.82 1.23
N ASN A 38 -5.02 -13.37 2.48
CA ASN A 38 -5.40 -14.16 3.64
C ASN A 38 -6.94 -14.30 3.72
N LYS A 39 -7.43 -15.03 4.73
CA LYS A 39 -8.87 -15.26 4.91
C LYS A 39 -9.65 -13.95 5.10
N GLU A 40 -9.11 -13.01 5.86
CA GLU A 40 -9.73 -11.71 6.13
C GLU A 40 -9.85 -10.87 4.85
N GLY A 41 -8.78 -10.78 4.06
CA GLY A 41 -8.78 -10.10 2.76
C GLY A 41 -9.84 -10.67 1.82
N LYS A 42 -9.96 -11.99 1.74
CA LYS A 42 -11.02 -12.65 0.95
C LYS A 42 -12.41 -12.32 1.48
N SER A 43 -12.60 -12.30 2.80
CA SER A 43 -13.87 -11.90 3.41
C SER A 43 -14.20 -10.44 3.12
N LEU A 44 -13.22 -9.52 3.12
CA LEU A 44 -13.42 -8.12 2.77
C LEU A 44 -13.86 -7.95 1.31
N LEU A 45 -13.33 -8.74 0.37
CA LEU A 45 -13.78 -8.70 -1.02
C LEU A 45 -15.23 -9.18 -1.21
N ALA A 46 -15.74 -9.99 -0.27
CA ALA A 46 -17.13 -10.43 -0.29
C ALA A 46 -18.11 -9.40 0.29
N VAL A 47 -17.62 -8.36 0.96
CA VAL A 47 -18.45 -7.26 1.50
C VAL A 47 -19.03 -6.45 0.33
N PRO A 48 -20.37 -6.32 0.20
CA PRO A 48 -21.00 -5.67 -0.95
C PRO A 48 -20.50 -4.24 -1.22
N GLU A 49 -20.31 -3.45 -0.17
CA GLU A 49 -19.84 -2.07 -0.25
C GLU A 49 -18.40 -2.00 -0.77
N ILE A 50 -17.54 -2.93 -0.35
CA ILE A 50 -16.16 -3.03 -0.85
C ILE A 50 -16.18 -3.49 -2.31
N LYS A 51 -16.97 -4.53 -2.63
CA LYS A 51 -17.09 -5.05 -3.99
C LYS A 51 -17.59 -3.99 -4.97
N GLN A 52 -18.56 -3.17 -4.57
CA GLN A 52 -19.06 -2.05 -5.37
C GLN A 52 -17.96 -1.02 -5.62
N ARG A 53 -17.15 -0.70 -4.60
CA ARG A 53 -16.04 0.26 -4.72
C ARG A 53 -14.88 -0.25 -5.58
N LEU A 54 -14.72 -1.56 -5.66
CA LEU A 54 -13.74 -2.22 -6.51
C LEU A 54 -14.27 -2.52 -7.92
N ALA A 55 -15.51 -2.12 -8.22
CA ALA A 55 -16.05 -2.26 -9.57
C ALA A 55 -15.20 -1.45 -10.56
N PRO A 56 -15.01 -1.95 -11.79
CA PRO A 56 -14.28 -1.22 -12.81
C PRO A 56 -14.89 0.18 -13.03
N PRO A 57 -14.06 1.22 -13.17
CA PRO A 57 -14.56 2.54 -13.51
C PRO A 57 -15.15 2.56 -14.93
N PRO A 58 -15.91 3.63 -15.29
CA PRO A 58 -16.35 3.83 -16.66
C PRO A 58 -15.16 3.73 -17.65
N PRO A 59 -15.37 3.19 -18.87
CA PRO A 59 -14.30 3.05 -19.86
C PRO A 59 -13.59 4.39 -20.12
N GLY A 60 -12.26 4.36 -20.19
CA GLY A 60 -11.46 5.55 -20.45
C GLY A 60 -11.24 6.44 -19.22
N GLN A 61 -11.61 5.99 -18.01
CA GLN A 61 -11.47 6.78 -16.79
C GLN A 61 -10.75 6.02 -15.68
N ILE A 62 -9.98 6.75 -14.88
CA ILE A 62 -9.41 6.28 -13.62
C ILE A 62 -9.93 7.19 -12.51
N LEU A 63 -10.36 6.58 -11.41
CA LEU A 63 -10.90 7.27 -10.24
C LEU A 63 -9.88 7.20 -9.11
N LEU A 64 -9.33 8.36 -8.76
CA LEU A 64 -8.40 8.52 -7.65
C LEU A 64 -9.17 9.08 -6.45
N GLN A 65 -9.36 8.26 -5.42
CA GLN A 65 -10.13 8.66 -4.24
C GLN A 65 -9.31 8.65 -2.95
N ASP A 66 -8.30 7.77 -2.88
CA ASP A 66 -7.46 7.61 -1.71
C ASP A 66 -6.09 8.24 -1.94
N PHE A 67 -5.66 9.07 -1.01
CA PHE A 67 -4.37 9.73 -1.00
C PHE A 67 -3.54 9.23 0.18
N ALA A 68 -2.29 8.91 -0.05
CA ALA A 68 -1.38 8.36 0.94
C ALA A 68 -0.19 9.29 1.17
N GLN A 69 0.13 9.49 2.45
CA GLN A 69 1.35 10.14 2.89
C GLN A 69 2.25 9.12 3.57
N VAL A 70 3.47 8.95 3.07
CA VAL A 70 4.51 8.15 3.70
C VAL A 70 4.89 8.79 5.02
N LYS A 71 4.80 8.02 6.10
CA LYS A 71 5.27 8.41 7.43
C LYS A 71 6.59 7.76 7.77
N GLU A 72 6.82 6.54 7.28
CA GLU A 72 8.10 5.86 7.45
C GLU A 72 8.31 4.77 6.40
N VAL A 73 9.57 4.52 6.06
CA VAL A 73 10.02 3.41 5.22
C VAL A 73 11.00 2.57 6.02
N ILE A 74 10.71 1.28 6.15
CA ILE A 74 11.49 0.37 6.99
C ILE A 74 11.90 -0.84 6.15
N ARG A 75 13.16 -1.24 6.27
CA ARG A 75 13.65 -2.50 5.71
C ARG A 75 13.52 -3.60 6.75
N LEU A 76 12.82 -4.67 6.39
CA LEU A 76 12.71 -5.88 7.19
C LEU A 76 13.71 -6.90 6.66
N GLU A 77 14.70 -7.26 7.47
CA GLU A 77 15.77 -8.21 7.13
C GLU A 77 15.51 -9.63 7.64
N GLU A 78 14.75 -9.76 8.73
CA GLU A 78 14.50 -11.03 9.42
C GLU A 78 13.13 -11.62 9.10
N GLU A 79 13.09 -12.77 8.42
CA GLU A 79 11.82 -13.41 8.03
C GLU A 79 10.92 -13.76 9.24
N THR A 80 11.53 -14.01 10.39
CA THR A 80 10.85 -14.33 11.65
C THR A 80 9.85 -13.26 12.09
N VAL A 81 9.95 -12.05 11.54
CA VAL A 81 9.04 -10.91 11.80
C VAL A 81 7.77 -10.96 10.93
N LEU A 82 7.76 -11.68 9.79
CA LEU A 82 6.62 -11.73 8.87
C LEU A 82 5.29 -12.17 9.52
N PRO A 83 5.25 -13.15 10.44
CA PRO A 83 4.01 -13.52 11.12
C PRO A 83 3.37 -12.35 11.88
N ALA A 84 4.17 -11.45 12.47
CA ALA A 84 3.66 -10.28 13.17
C ALA A 84 3.02 -9.25 12.22
N LEU A 85 3.44 -9.23 10.96
CA LEU A 85 2.81 -8.39 9.94
C LEU A 85 1.48 -8.95 9.44
N SER A 86 1.24 -10.26 9.56
CA SER A 86 0.07 -10.91 8.99
C SER A 86 -1.27 -10.39 9.55
N SER A 87 -1.28 -9.86 10.78
CA SER A 87 -2.46 -9.21 11.39
C SER A 87 -2.65 -7.75 10.99
N LEU A 88 -1.68 -7.15 10.31
CA LEU A 88 -1.65 -5.73 9.96
C LEU A 88 -1.92 -5.49 8.47
N GLN A 89 -2.17 -6.56 7.73
CA GLN A 89 -2.39 -6.54 6.28
C GLN A 89 -3.16 -7.75 5.79
N ILE A 90 -3.63 -7.66 4.55
CA ILE A 90 -4.53 -8.64 3.94
C ILE A 90 -3.83 -9.68 3.06
N LEU A 91 -2.51 -9.60 2.84
CA LEU A 91 -1.82 -10.61 2.03
C LEU A 91 -1.65 -11.90 2.83
N SER A 92 -1.63 -13.04 2.13
CA SER A 92 -1.36 -14.33 2.74
C SER A 92 0.08 -14.41 3.25
N ALA A 93 0.32 -15.27 4.25
CA ALA A 93 1.66 -15.55 4.75
C ALA A 93 2.60 -16.04 3.63
N GLU A 94 2.07 -16.87 2.72
CA GLU A 94 2.78 -17.32 1.52
C GLU A 94 3.16 -16.14 0.61
N THR A 95 2.24 -15.21 0.35
CA THR A 95 2.54 -14.01 -0.46
C THR A 95 3.61 -13.16 0.18
N LEU A 96 3.60 -13.03 1.51
CA LEU A 96 4.62 -12.29 2.24
C LEU A 96 5.99 -12.96 2.15
N SER A 97 6.06 -14.27 2.40
CA SER A 97 7.31 -15.02 2.31
C SER A 97 7.85 -15.02 0.87
N ASN A 98 7.00 -15.19 -0.14
CA ASN A 98 7.38 -15.10 -1.54
C ASN A 98 7.94 -13.72 -1.91
N ARG A 99 7.37 -12.64 -1.36
CA ARG A 99 7.88 -11.27 -1.57
C ARG A 99 9.19 -11.02 -0.82
N PHE A 100 9.35 -11.58 0.37
CA PHE A 100 10.57 -11.50 1.17
C PHE A 100 11.72 -12.23 0.47
N HIS A 101 11.47 -13.40 -0.10
CA HIS A 101 12.49 -14.19 -0.81
C HIS A 101 12.71 -13.76 -2.28
N TYR A 102 12.06 -12.68 -2.72
CA TYR A 102 12.16 -12.27 -4.11
C TYR A 102 13.55 -11.73 -4.44
N ARG A 103 14.32 -12.51 -5.22
CA ARG A 103 15.71 -12.27 -5.64
C ARG A 103 16.73 -12.27 -4.50
N LYS A 104 16.54 -11.42 -3.48
CA LYS A 104 17.36 -11.36 -2.27
C LYS A 104 16.45 -11.26 -1.05
N PRO A 105 16.76 -11.97 0.05
CA PRO A 105 15.97 -11.91 1.27
C PRO A 105 15.68 -10.49 1.76
N GLY A 106 14.41 -10.30 2.12
CA GLY A 106 13.92 -9.14 2.83
C GLY A 106 12.93 -8.25 2.07
N LEU A 107 12.37 -7.31 2.81
CA LEU A 107 11.10 -6.69 2.45
C LEU A 107 11.05 -5.22 2.85
N TRP A 108 10.58 -4.36 1.97
CA TRP A 108 10.35 -2.95 2.28
C TRP A 108 8.91 -2.75 2.76
N ILE A 109 8.80 -2.08 3.90
CA ILE A 109 7.53 -1.70 4.52
C ILE A 109 7.40 -0.18 4.44
N MET A 110 6.31 0.30 3.84
CA MET A 110 5.94 1.71 3.93
C MET A 110 4.75 1.85 4.87
N ILE A 111 4.92 2.65 5.92
CA ILE A 111 3.83 3.05 6.79
C ILE A 111 3.25 4.33 6.20
N VAL A 112 1.96 4.31 5.86
CA VAL A 112 1.27 5.41 5.19
C VAL A 112 0.04 5.85 5.96
N ARG A 113 -0.13 7.17 6.09
CA ARG A 113 -1.37 7.80 6.51
C ARG A 113 -2.25 7.98 5.28
N VAL A 114 -3.44 7.38 5.30
CA VAL A 114 -4.37 7.44 4.16
C VAL A 114 -5.50 8.40 4.47
N TYR A 115 -5.76 9.28 3.52
CA TYR A 115 -6.86 10.23 3.47
C TYR A 115 -7.76 9.85 2.31
N ARG A 116 -9.04 10.16 2.44
CA ARG A 116 -10.03 9.93 1.41
C ARG A 116 -10.74 11.23 1.06
N ASN A 117 -10.94 11.43 -0.24
CA ASN A 117 -11.83 12.46 -0.74
C ASN A 117 -13.28 11.99 -0.69
N GLU A 118 -14.20 12.92 -0.43
CA GLU A 118 -15.64 12.67 -0.57
C GLU A 118 -15.95 12.24 -2.01
N GLU A 119 -15.50 13.01 -2.99
CA GLU A 119 -15.65 12.72 -4.41
C GLU A 119 -14.31 12.31 -5.05
N PRO A 120 -14.30 11.25 -5.89
CA PRO A 120 -13.09 10.82 -6.58
C PRO A 120 -12.65 11.85 -7.63
N ILE A 121 -11.34 12.03 -7.77
CA ILE A 121 -10.76 12.76 -8.89
C ILE A 121 -10.73 11.84 -10.11
N ILE A 122 -11.31 12.30 -11.21
CA ILE A 122 -11.37 11.56 -12.46
C ILE A 122 -10.24 12.03 -13.38
N ILE A 123 -9.42 11.09 -13.83
CA ILE A 123 -8.39 11.33 -14.84
C ILE A 123 -8.63 10.43 -16.06
N PRO A 124 -8.22 10.86 -17.27
CA PRO A 124 -8.34 10.02 -18.46
C PRO A 124 -7.41 8.80 -18.36
N ASP A 125 -7.98 7.63 -18.62
CA ASP A 125 -7.19 6.42 -18.87
C ASP A 125 -6.51 6.57 -20.23
N SER A 126 -5.19 6.67 -20.22
CA SER A 126 -4.35 7.00 -21.36
C SER A 126 -3.12 6.12 -21.38
N PRO A 127 -2.44 5.95 -22.54
CA PRO A 127 -1.21 5.17 -22.61
C PRO A 127 -0.10 5.62 -21.65
N HIS A 128 -0.15 6.89 -21.20
CA HIS A 128 0.80 7.46 -20.23
C HIS A 128 0.60 6.90 -18.81
N VAL A 129 -0.65 6.63 -18.45
CA VAL A 129 -1.06 6.07 -17.15
C VAL A 129 -1.26 4.55 -17.22
N ALA A 130 -1.32 3.98 -18.43
CA ALA A 130 -1.46 2.55 -18.67
C ALA A 130 -0.15 1.78 -18.45
N GLY A 131 -0.26 0.58 -17.87
CA GLY A 131 0.85 -0.37 -17.70
C GLY A 131 1.33 -0.56 -16.26
N CYS A 132 2.33 -1.42 -16.07
CA CYS A 132 2.90 -1.77 -14.75
C CYS A 132 3.88 -0.73 -14.21
N ARG A 133 3.54 0.57 -14.27
CA ARG A 133 4.36 1.63 -13.70
C ARG A 133 4.04 1.78 -12.22
N SER A 134 5.07 1.99 -11.39
CA SER A 134 4.89 2.25 -9.95
C SER A 134 4.50 3.71 -9.66
N TRP A 135 4.81 4.63 -10.59
CA TRP A 135 4.54 6.06 -10.50
C TRP A 135 3.99 6.58 -11.83
N VAL A 136 3.04 7.50 -11.73
CA VAL A 136 2.39 8.15 -12.85
C VAL A 136 2.28 9.62 -12.53
N ASP A 137 2.88 10.48 -13.35
CA ASP A 137 2.73 11.92 -13.21
C ASP A 137 1.27 12.32 -13.41
N LEU A 138 0.76 13.05 -12.43
CA LEU A 138 -0.58 13.58 -12.47
C LEU A 138 -0.59 14.99 -13.07
N PRO A 139 -1.66 15.37 -13.80
CA PRO A 139 -1.83 16.75 -14.24
C PRO A 139 -1.75 17.71 -13.05
N SER A 140 -1.03 18.82 -13.22
CA SER A 140 -0.80 19.84 -12.18
C SER A 140 -2.06 20.52 -11.65
N THR A 141 -3.21 20.30 -12.29
CA THR A 141 -4.53 20.82 -11.88
C THR A 141 -5.17 20.03 -10.76
N ILE A 142 -4.64 18.86 -10.40
CA ILE A 142 -5.18 18.04 -9.31
C ILE A 142 -4.79 18.65 -7.98
N ARG A 143 -5.71 19.41 -7.37
CA ARG A 143 -5.53 19.93 -6.01
C ARG A 143 -5.78 18.84 -4.98
N CYS A 144 -4.84 18.70 -4.05
CA CYS A 144 -5.02 17.85 -2.89
C CYS A 144 -5.77 18.65 -1.81
N SER A 145 -7.10 18.55 -1.82
CA SER A 145 -7.92 18.94 -0.68
C SER A 145 -7.98 17.73 0.25
N LEU A 146 -7.12 17.66 1.27
CA LEU A 146 -7.15 16.53 2.21
C LEU A 146 -8.42 16.64 3.06
N HIS A 147 -9.41 15.79 2.80
CA HIS A 147 -10.71 15.90 3.47
C HIS A 147 -10.75 15.14 4.80
N GLN A 148 -10.62 13.82 4.78
CA GLN A 148 -10.79 13.00 5.99
C GLN A 148 -9.78 11.85 6.07
N PRO A 149 -9.09 11.68 7.21
CA PRO A 149 -8.26 10.50 7.39
C PRO A 149 -9.14 9.24 7.49
N VAL A 150 -8.75 8.16 6.81
CA VAL A 150 -9.54 6.91 6.78
C VAL A 150 -9.58 6.21 8.14
N LEU A 151 -8.53 6.37 8.94
CA LEU A 151 -8.49 5.93 10.34
C LEU A 151 -8.46 7.15 11.25
N SER A 152 -8.99 7.07 12.47
CA SER A 152 -8.73 8.12 13.46
C SER A 152 -7.23 8.22 13.78
N ASP A 153 -6.79 9.35 14.32
CA ASP A 153 -5.39 9.52 14.73
C ASP A 153 -4.99 8.50 15.79
N GLU A 154 -5.89 8.16 16.70
CA GLU A 154 -5.67 7.15 17.74
C GLU A 154 -5.42 5.75 17.16
N ILE A 155 -6.30 5.30 16.25
CA ILE A 155 -6.15 3.98 15.61
C ILE A 155 -4.88 3.95 14.76
N PHE A 156 -4.62 5.02 14.01
CA PHE A 156 -3.39 5.13 13.22
C PHE A 156 -2.14 5.07 14.10
N HIS A 157 -2.12 5.81 15.22
CA HIS A 157 -1.00 5.81 16.15
C HIS A 157 -0.79 4.43 16.77
N SER A 158 -1.87 3.75 17.20
CA SER A 158 -1.80 2.39 17.72
C SER A 158 -1.17 1.43 16.70
N HIS A 159 -1.65 1.44 15.45
CA HIS A 159 -1.07 0.62 14.38
C HIS A 159 0.40 0.97 14.13
N PHE A 160 0.75 2.25 14.11
CA PHE A 160 2.11 2.72 13.93
C PHE A 160 3.04 2.15 15.02
N GLN A 161 2.63 2.23 16.29
CA GLN A 161 3.43 1.72 17.40
C GLN A 161 3.58 0.20 17.36
N ILE A 162 2.50 -0.53 17.02
CA ILE A 162 2.56 -1.99 16.86
C ILE A 162 3.56 -2.36 15.77
N ILE A 163 3.48 -1.71 14.61
CA ILE A 163 4.42 -1.93 13.50
C ILE A 163 5.85 -1.64 13.97
N LYS A 164 6.10 -0.49 14.60
CA LYS A 164 7.44 -0.11 15.09
C LYS A 164 8.00 -1.11 16.10
N LYS A 165 7.18 -1.56 17.05
CA LYS A 165 7.59 -2.55 18.05
C LYS A 165 8.02 -3.87 17.42
N HIS A 166 7.35 -4.30 16.35
CA HIS A 166 7.68 -5.54 15.65
C HIS A 166 8.85 -5.39 14.67
N LEU A 167 9.02 -4.22 14.04
CA LEU A 167 10.02 -4.00 13.00
C LEU A 167 11.34 -3.41 13.52
N CYS A 168 11.33 -2.74 14.67
CA CYS A 168 12.51 -2.16 15.30
C CYS A 168 12.61 -2.69 16.74
N PRO A 169 13.05 -3.95 16.96
CA PRO A 169 13.28 -4.42 18.31
C PRO A 169 14.29 -3.50 19.02
N PRO A 170 14.13 -3.23 20.33
CA PRO A 170 15.10 -2.44 21.06
C PRO A 170 16.48 -3.09 20.92
N HIS A 171 17.49 -2.31 20.53
CA HIS A 171 18.88 -2.74 20.61
C HIS A 171 19.17 -3.12 22.06
N ILE A 172 19.31 -4.41 22.33
CA ILE A 172 19.88 -4.90 23.58
C ILE A 172 21.36 -4.50 23.49
N SER A 173 21.71 -3.45 24.22
CA SER A 173 23.11 -3.04 24.45
C SER A 173 23.74 -3.93 25.51
#